data_AF-A0A955LMK5-F1
#
_entry.id   AF-A0A955LMK5-F1
#
_cell.length_a   1.000
_cell.length_b   1.000
_cell.length_c   1.000
_cell.angle_alpha   90.00
_cell.angle_beta   90.00
_cell.angle_gamma   90.00
#
_symmetry.space_group_name_H-M   'P 1'
#
loop_
_entity.id
_entity.type
_entity.pdbx_description
1 polymer ?
#
loop_
_entity_poly.entity_id
_entity_poly.type
_entity_poly.pdbx_seq_one_letter_code
_entity_poly.pdbx_strand_id
1 'polypeptide(L)'
;MSNQFPENEINLIRRYLVWCYKTTKEDLDRIDRYFTQNVVDEFLFKELIGSEEFKAASGNVEFKKKVQAFEDYKIEKFAKAREKKYSGGDQLRPEYLYLVKRLEAIAAAITHFLGKKELDQIIDSYEKEMTARILSAKEHS
;
A
#
# COMPACT_ATOMS: atom_id res chain seq x y z
N MET A 1 -28.54 -18.73 -1.01
CA MET A 1 -27.92 -19.93 -1.61
C MET A 1 -27.42 -20.78 -0.47
N SER A 2 -27.93 -21.99 -0.31
CA SER A 2 -27.56 -22.94 0.74
C SER A 2 -26.14 -23.45 0.47
N ASN A 3 -25.25 -23.37 1.47
CA ASN A 3 -23.88 -23.87 1.37
C ASN A 3 -23.88 -25.36 1.01
N GLN A 4 -23.30 -25.70 -0.14
CA GLN A 4 -23.18 -27.06 -0.67
C GLN A 4 -22.09 -27.90 0.02
N PHE A 5 -21.31 -27.28 0.91
CA PHE A 5 -20.13 -27.91 1.51
C PHE A 5 -20.34 -28.20 3.00
N PRO A 6 -19.83 -29.34 3.50
CA PRO A 6 -19.66 -29.59 4.92
C PRO A 6 -18.88 -28.49 5.65
N GLU A 7 -19.13 -28.31 6.94
CA GLU A 7 -18.54 -27.21 7.74
C GLU A 7 -17.00 -27.23 7.78
N ASN A 8 -16.39 -28.41 7.84
CA ASN A 8 -14.93 -28.57 7.78
C ASN A 8 -14.36 -28.05 6.45
N GLU A 9 -15.04 -28.29 5.32
CA GLU A 9 -14.61 -27.82 4.00
C GLU A 9 -14.78 -26.31 3.88
N ILE A 10 -15.88 -25.74 4.38
CA ILE A 10 -16.06 -24.28 4.46
C ILE A 10 -14.92 -23.62 5.26
N ASN A 11 -14.50 -24.23 6.37
CA ASN A 11 -13.39 -23.72 7.16
C ASN A 11 -12.05 -23.76 6.41
N LEU A 12 -11.81 -24.80 5.59
CA LEU A 12 -10.63 -24.89 4.74
C LEU A 12 -10.66 -23.85 3.62
N ILE A 13 -11.81 -23.69 2.95
CA ILE A 13 -12.04 -22.64 1.94
C ILE A 13 -11.78 -21.27 2.54
N ARG A 14 -12.30 -21.00 3.74
CA ARG A 14 -12.08 -19.75 4.46
C ARG A 14 -10.60 -19.46 4.67
N ARG A 15 -9.84 -20.39 5.25
CA ARG A 15 -8.39 -20.20 5.51
C ARG A 15 -7.63 -19.93 4.22
N TYR A 16 -7.95 -20.68 3.16
CA TYR A 16 -7.30 -20.53 1.87
C TYR A 16 -7.59 -19.15 1.24
N LEU A 17 -8.85 -18.72 1.24
CA LEU A 17 -9.24 -17.42 0.69
C LEU A 17 -8.67 -16.25 1.49
N VAL A 18 -8.60 -16.35 2.82
CA VAL A 18 -7.92 -15.36 3.68
C VAL A 18 -6.44 -15.25 3.30
N TRP A 19 -5.75 -16.39 3.14
CA TRP A 19 -4.35 -16.40 2.73
C TRP A 19 -4.15 -15.81 1.33
N CYS A 20 -5.00 -16.16 0.37
CA CYS A 20 -4.98 -15.60 -0.99
C CYS A 20 -5.20 -14.08 -0.99
N TYR A 21 -6.18 -13.60 -0.21
CA TYR A 21 -6.47 -12.17 -0.08
C TYR A 21 -5.26 -11.44 0.48
N LYS A 22 -4.75 -11.90 1.63
CA LYS A 22 -3.62 -11.28 2.32
C LYS A 22 -2.38 -11.20 1.43
N THR A 23 -1.96 -12.32 0.84
CA THR A 23 -0.76 -12.36 0.00
C THR A 23 -0.86 -11.43 -1.21
N THR A 24 -2.00 -11.45 -1.91
CA THR A 24 -2.22 -10.58 -3.08
C THR A 24 -2.30 -9.11 -2.69
N LYS A 25 -2.95 -8.80 -1.56
CA LYS A 25 -3.10 -7.43 -1.06
C LYS A 25 -1.77 -6.87 -0.56
N GLU A 26 -0.94 -7.65 0.14
CA GLU A 26 0.42 -7.22 0.54
C GLU A 26 1.30 -6.92 -0.68
N ASP A 27 1.19 -7.71 -1.76
CA ASP A 27 1.93 -7.46 -3.00
C ASP A 27 1.47 -6.16 -3.71
N LEU A 28 0.16 -5.91 -3.75
CA LEU A 28 -0.38 -4.65 -4.26
C LEU A 28 0.05 -3.46 -3.40
N ASP A 29 -0.10 -3.57 -2.08
CA ASP A 29 0.27 -2.52 -1.14
C ASP A 29 1.76 -2.21 -1.19
N ARG A 30 2.62 -3.19 -1.48
CA ARG A 30 4.04 -2.95 -1.69
C ARG A 30 4.31 -2.00 -2.86
N ILE A 31 3.53 -2.10 -3.93
CA ILE A 31 3.65 -1.21 -5.10
C ILE A 31 2.99 0.13 -4.79
N ASP A 32 1.76 0.12 -4.28
CA ASP A 32 0.95 1.32 -4.06
C ASP A 32 1.47 2.18 -2.90
N ARG A 33 2.16 1.59 -1.91
CA ARG A 33 2.79 2.31 -0.80
C ARG A 33 3.72 3.42 -1.27
N TYR A 34 4.48 3.21 -2.34
CA TYR A 34 5.39 4.25 -2.82
C TYR A 34 4.63 5.49 -3.34
N PHE A 35 3.43 5.30 -3.89
CA PHE A 35 2.59 6.40 -4.37
C PHE A 35 1.94 7.14 -3.19
N THR A 36 1.41 6.42 -2.20
CA THR A 36 0.85 7.05 -1.00
C THR A 36 1.92 7.76 -0.18
N GLN A 37 3.10 7.17 -0.04
CA GLN A 37 4.26 7.82 0.54
C GLN A 37 4.63 9.09 -0.23
N ASN A 38 4.63 9.09 -1.56
CA ASN A 38 4.91 10.30 -2.33
C ASN A 38 3.91 11.43 -2.03
N VAL A 39 2.62 11.12 -1.86
CA VAL A 39 1.62 12.14 -1.47
C VAL A 39 1.95 12.76 -0.11
N VAL A 40 2.37 11.94 0.86
CA VAL A 40 2.81 12.42 2.17
C VAL A 40 4.13 13.19 2.07
N ASP A 41 5.10 12.69 1.32
CA ASP A 41 6.41 13.32 1.11
C ASP A 41 6.25 14.70 0.43
N GLU A 42 5.33 14.85 -0.51
CA GLU A 42 4.94 16.13 -1.12
C GLU A 42 4.36 17.12 -0.10
N PHE A 43 3.49 16.64 0.78
CA PHE A 43 2.93 17.47 1.85
C PHE A 43 4.02 17.94 2.81
N LEU A 44 4.88 17.02 3.28
CA LEU A 44 6.01 17.34 4.16
C LEU A 44 6.98 18.33 3.50
N PHE A 45 7.28 18.15 2.22
CA PHE A 45 8.16 19.06 1.48
C PHE A 45 7.59 20.48 1.43
N LYS A 46 6.28 20.62 1.18
CA LYS A 46 5.59 21.92 1.18
C LYS A 46 5.68 22.62 2.54
N GLU A 47 5.49 21.89 3.62
CA GLU A 47 5.66 22.42 4.97
C GLU A 47 7.10 22.88 5.22
N LEU A 48 8.09 22.08 4.79
CA LEU A 48 9.51 22.40 4.95
C LEU A 48 9.94 23.65 4.18
N ILE A 49 9.53 23.81 2.91
CA ILE A 49 9.83 25.04 2.13
C ILE A 49 9.00 26.23 2.61
N GLY A 50 7.86 25.96 3.27
CA GLY A 50 6.98 26.96 3.87
C GLY A 50 7.53 27.56 5.16
N SER A 51 8.46 26.87 5.83
CA SER A 51 9.07 27.27 7.09
C SER A 51 9.86 28.58 7.00
N GLU A 52 10.00 29.27 8.14
CA GLU A 52 10.78 30.51 8.23
C GLU A 52 12.26 30.23 7.99
N GLU A 53 12.76 29.09 8.45
CA GLU A 53 14.14 28.63 8.30
C GLU A 53 14.54 28.47 6.82
N PHE A 54 13.60 28.02 5.97
CA PHE A 54 13.82 27.93 4.53
C PHE A 54 13.72 29.30 3.83
N LYS A 55 12.74 30.12 4.22
CA LYS A 55 12.46 31.42 3.59
C LYS A 55 13.46 32.51 3.97
N ALA A 56 14.05 32.45 5.15
CA ALA A 56 14.97 33.46 5.64
C ALA A 56 16.14 33.66 4.65
N ALA A 57 16.41 34.94 4.33
CA ALA A 57 17.52 35.34 3.47
C ALA A 57 18.89 35.07 4.11
N SER A 58 18.97 35.19 5.44
CA SER A 58 20.11 34.75 6.27
C SER A 58 20.14 33.24 6.50
N GLY A 59 19.36 32.49 5.73
CA GLY A 59 18.90 31.15 6.06
C GLY A 59 20.01 30.14 6.30
N ASN A 60 19.69 29.20 7.19
CA ASN A 60 20.55 28.08 7.54
C ASN A 60 20.83 27.23 6.28
N VAL A 61 22.02 27.42 5.70
CA VAL A 61 22.45 26.77 4.45
C VAL A 61 22.38 25.24 4.57
N GLU A 62 22.66 24.70 5.76
CA GLU A 62 22.59 23.26 6.01
C GLU A 62 21.15 22.74 5.97
N PHE A 63 20.22 23.48 6.59
CA PHE A 63 18.80 23.15 6.53
C PHE A 63 18.29 23.14 5.08
N LYS A 64 18.61 24.19 4.29
CA LYS A 64 18.22 24.26 2.87
C LYS A 64 18.78 23.09 2.06
N LYS A 65 20.04 22.69 2.31
CA LYS A 65 20.63 21.50 1.68
C LYS A 65 19.89 20.21 2.04
N LYS A 66 19.47 20.04 3.29
CA LYS A 66 18.67 18.87 3.71
C LYS A 66 17.30 18.85 3.03
N VAL A 67 16.64 20.00 2.91
CA VAL A 67 15.36 20.11 2.19
C VAL A 67 15.53 19.79 0.70
N GLN A 68 16.59 20.26 0.06
CA GLN A 68 16.90 19.92 -1.33
C GLN A 68 17.17 18.42 -1.51
N ALA A 69 17.98 17.83 -0.63
CA ALA A 69 18.24 16.39 -0.68
C ALA A 69 16.96 15.55 -0.50
N PHE A 70 16.02 16.04 0.29
CA PHE A 70 14.70 15.42 0.45
C PHE A 70 13.87 15.51 -0.84
N GLU A 71 13.91 16.64 -1.55
CA GLU A 71 13.27 16.79 -2.86
C GLU A 71 13.83 15.79 -3.89
N ASP A 72 15.16 15.70 -3.99
CA ASP A 72 15.85 14.79 -4.91
C ASP A 72 15.47 13.33 -4.61
N TYR A 73 15.49 12.95 -3.32
CA TYR A 73 15.07 11.62 -2.86
C TYR A 73 13.64 11.30 -3.27
N LYS A 74 12.70 12.23 -3.07
CA LYS A 74 11.29 12.06 -3.43
C LYS A 74 11.13 11.83 -4.93
N ILE A 75 11.79 12.65 -5.76
CA ILE A 75 11.75 12.54 -7.22
C ILE A 75 12.26 11.18 -7.69
N GLU A 76 13.45 10.77 -7.21
CA GLU A 76 14.05 9.50 -7.62
C GLU A 76 13.21 8.29 -7.18
N LYS A 77 12.73 8.32 -5.93
CA LYS A 77 11.85 7.28 -5.37
C LYS A 77 10.56 7.15 -6.17
N PHE A 78 9.93 8.28 -6.52
CA PHE A 78 8.69 8.27 -7.29
C PHE A 78 8.87 7.77 -8.71
N ALA A 79 9.97 8.14 -9.38
CA ALA A 79 10.31 7.62 -10.70
C ALA A 79 10.41 6.08 -10.70
N LYS A 80 11.14 5.51 -9.74
CA LYS A 80 11.25 4.05 -9.54
C LYS A 80 9.91 3.39 -9.22
N ALA A 81 9.05 4.06 -8.45
CA ALA A 81 7.70 3.57 -8.16
C ALA A 81 6.82 3.54 -9.42
N ARG A 82 6.91 4.58 -10.26
CA ARG A 82 6.22 4.67 -11.54
C ARG A 82 6.61 3.52 -12.46
N GLU A 83 7.90 3.21 -12.53
CA GLU A 83 8.40 2.08 -13.29
C GLU A 83 7.81 0.75 -12.83
N LYS A 84 7.55 0.53 -11.53
CA LYS A 84 6.94 -0.73 -11.06
C LYS A 84 5.46 -0.88 -11.44
N LYS A 85 4.73 0.24 -11.58
CA LYS A 85 3.28 0.24 -11.81
C LYS A 85 2.90 0.42 -13.29
N TYR A 86 3.71 1.16 -14.05
CA TYR A 86 3.41 1.54 -15.43
C TYR A 86 4.46 1.05 -16.43
N SER A 87 4.04 0.70 -17.64
CA SER A 87 4.89 0.24 -18.75
C SER A 87 5.24 1.37 -19.73
N GLY A 88 5.60 2.55 -19.21
CA GLY A 88 5.78 3.78 -19.99
C GLY A 88 4.44 4.48 -20.24
N GLY A 89 4.39 5.80 -20.01
CA GLY A 89 3.13 6.55 -20.02
C GLY A 89 2.20 6.13 -18.86
N ASP A 90 0.90 6.06 -19.11
CA ASP A 90 -0.13 5.75 -18.10
C ASP A 90 -0.70 4.34 -18.21
N GLN A 91 -0.11 3.48 -19.05
CA GLN A 91 -0.51 2.09 -19.17
C GLN A 91 0.03 1.27 -17.99
N LEU A 92 -0.86 0.55 -17.30
CA LEU A 92 -0.46 -0.34 -16.21
C LEU A 92 0.39 -1.50 -16.72
N ARG A 93 1.41 -1.87 -15.93
CA ARG A 93 2.16 -3.10 -16.18
C ARG A 93 1.25 -4.32 -16.08
N PRO A 94 1.41 -5.32 -16.97
CA PRO A 94 0.64 -6.56 -16.90
C PRO A 94 0.67 -7.23 -15.53
N GLU A 95 1.80 -7.19 -14.82
CA GLU A 95 1.97 -7.78 -13.50
C GLU A 95 1.11 -7.07 -12.45
N TYR A 96 1.10 -5.74 -12.45
CA TYR A 96 0.25 -4.96 -11.54
C TYR A 96 -1.22 -5.17 -11.87
N LEU A 97 -1.59 -5.14 -13.15
CA LEU A 97 -2.96 -5.36 -13.59
C LEU A 97 -3.45 -6.76 -13.19
N TYR A 98 -2.61 -7.79 -13.34
CA TYR A 98 -2.91 -9.13 -12.87
C TYR A 98 -3.19 -9.16 -11.37
N LEU A 99 -2.37 -8.52 -10.54
CA LEU A 99 -2.59 -8.47 -9.10
C LEU A 99 -3.92 -7.80 -8.74
N VAL A 100 -4.27 -6.69 -9.40
CA VAL A 100 -5.57 -6.02 -9.23
C VAL A 100 -6.71 -6.97 -9.57
N LYS A 101 -6.66 -7.61 -10.75
CA LYS A 101 -7.70 -8.54 -11.20
C LYS A 101 -7.78 -9.81 -10.34
N ARG A 102 -6.64 -10.29 -9.85
CA ARG A 102 -6.58 -11.42 -8.92
C ARG A 102 -7.25 -11.06 -7.59
N LEU A 103 -6.99 -9.87 -7.03
CA LEU A 103 -7.63 -9.44 -5.78
C LEU A 103 -9.14 -9.27 -5.95
N GLU A 104 -9.60 -8.68 -7.06
CA GLU A 104 -11.02 -8.59 -7.40
C GLU A 104 -11.68 -9.98 -7.46
N ALA A 105 -11.04 -10.95 -8.13
CA ALA A 105 -11.54 -12.32 -8.23
C ALA A 105 -11.58 -13.03 -6.87
N ILE A 106 -10.58 -12.81 -6.01
CA ILE A 106 -10.56 -13.35 -4.64
C ILE A 106 -11.71 -12.76 -3.81
N ALA A 107 -11.96 -11.45 -3.90
CA ALA A 107 -13.06 -10.80 -3.18
C ALA A 107 -14.42 -11.34 -3.64
N ALA A 108 -14.59 -11.57 -4.95
CA ALA A 108 -15.78 -12.22 -5.49
C ALA A 108 -15.93 -13.66 -4.96
N ALA A 109 -14.85 -14.44 -4.92
CA ALA A 109 -14.86 -15.80 -4.37
C ALA A 109 -15.23 -15.83 -2.88
N ILE A 110 -14.64 -14.95 -2.06
CA ILE A 110 -15.01 -14.80 -0.64
C ILE A 110 -16.50 -14.49 -0.51
N THR A 111 -17.00 -13.54 -1.29
CA THR A 111 -18.42 -13.16 -1.26
C THR A 111 -19.33 -14.32 -1.65
N HIS A 112 -18.92 -15.12 -2.64
CA HIS A 112 -19.67 -16.28 -3.10
C HIS A 112 -19.72 -17.41 -2.07
N PHE A 113 -18.58 -17.80 -1.50
CA PHE A 113 -18.49 -18.96 -0.61
C PHE A 113 -18.78 -18.66 0.87
N LEU A 114 -18.47 -17.44 1.33
CA LEU A 114 -18.49 -17.06 2.75
C LEU A 114 -19.42 -15.87 3.03
N GLY A 115 -19.83 -15.15 1.98
CA GLY A 115 -20.70 -13.99 2.08
C GLY A 115 -19.94 -12.67 2.24
N LYS A 116 -20.64 -11.57 1.91
CA LYS A 116 -20.07 -10.21 1.94
C LYS A 116 -19.56 -9.80 3.33
N LYS A 117 -20.27 -10.19 4.39
CA LYS A 117 -19.86 -9.88 5.77
C LYS A 117 -18.48 -10.44 6.11
N GLU A 118 -18.15 -11.63 5.61
CA GLU A 118 -16.83 -12.23 5.80
C GLU A 118 -15.76 -11.43 5.05
N LEU A 119 -16.04 -10.98 3.82
CA LEU A 119 -15.12 -10.11 3.07
C LEU A 119 -14.80 -8.84 3.86
N ASP A 120 -15.82 -8.16 4.38
CA ASP A 120 -15.64 -6.93 5.17
C ASP A 120 -14.78 -7.18 6.42
N GLN A 121 -14.97 -8.32 7.10
CA GLN A 121 -14.17 -8.71 8.25
C GLN A 121 -12.71 -9.01 7.89
N ILE A 122 -12.47 -9.66 6.75
CA ILE A 122 -11.12 -9.95 6.26
C ILE A 122 -10.38 -8.64 5.94
N ILE A 123 -11.05 -7.69 5.27
CA ILE A 123 -10.49 -6.36 4.95
C ILE A 123 -10.11 -5.63 6.24
N ASP A 124 -11.03 -5.52 7.20
CA ASP A 124 -10.78 -4.83 8.47
C ASP A 124 -9.65 -5.50 9.27
N SER A 125 -9.63 -6.84 9.32
CA SER A 125 -8.58 -7.59 10.01
C SER A 125 -7.21 -7.38 9.37
N TYR A 126 -7.16 -7.31 8.04
CA TYR A 126 -5.93 -7.05 7.30
C TYR A 126 -5.35 -5.67 7.64
N GLU A 127 -6.17 -4.61 7.60
CA GLU A 127 -5.73 -3.24 7.91
C GLU A 127 -5.24 -3.11 9.36
N LYS A 128 -5.96 -3.75 10.30
CA LYS A 128 -5.53 -3.82 11.71
C LYS A 128 -4.20 -4.54 11.85
N GLU A 129 -4.01 -5.67 11.17
CA GLU A 129 -2.75 -6.41 11.21
C GLU A 129 -1.59 -5.56 10.65
N MET A 130 -1.77 -4.92 9.49
CA MET A 130 -0.72 -4.09 8.88
C MET A 130 -0.35 -2.91 9.78
N THR A 131 -1.33 -2.25 10.39
CA THR A 131 -1.12 -1.16 11.34
C THR A 131 -0.46 -1.63 12.63
N ALA A 132 -0.81 -2.82 13.13
CA ALA A 132 -0.17 -3.38 14.31
C ALA A 132 1.30 -3.72 14.04
N ARG A 133 1.62 -4.32 12.88
CA ARG A 133 3.01 -4.62 12.46
C ARG A 133 3.86 -3.35 12.44
N ILE A 134 3.40 -2.34 11.69
CA ILE A 134 3.49 -0.91 12.03
C ILE A 134 4.16 -0.54 13.36
N LEU A 135 3.28 -0.46 14.35
CA LEU A 135 3.53 0.01 15.72
C LEU A 135 4.40 -0.94 16.54
N SER A 136 4.35 -2.23 16.23
CA SER A 136 5.08 -3.29 16.94
C SER A 136 6.49 -3.54 16.40
N ALA A 137 6.83 -2.98 15.24
CA ALA A 137 8.15 -3.09 14.65
C ALA A 137 9.15 -2.40 15.59
N LYS A 138 9.77 -3.20 16.47
CA LYS A 138 10.94 -2.77 17.24
C LYS A 138 12.02 -2.42 16.23
N GLU A 139 12.57 -1.22 16.37
CA GLU A 139 13.67 -0.74 15.54
C GLU A 139 14.78 -1.80 15.48
N HIS A 140 15.01 -2.37 14.29
CA HIS A 140 16.30 -2.95 13.99
C HIS A 140 17.24 -1.77 13.71
N SER A 141 17.75 -1.18 14.79
CA SER A 141 18.90 -0.28 14.79
C SER A 141 20.18 -1.05 14.50
#